data_AF-A0A534RC91-F1
#
_entry.id   AF-A0A534RC91-F1
#
_cell.length_a   1.000
_cell.length_b   1.000
_cell.length_c   1.000
_cell.angle_alpha   90.00
_cell.angle_beta   90.00
_cell.angle_gamma   90.00
#
_symmetry.space_group_name_H-M   'P 1'
#
loop_
_entity.id
_entity.type
_entity.pdbx_description
1 polymer ?
#
loop_
_entity_poly.entity_id
_entity_poly.type
_entity_poly.pdbx_seq_one_letter_code
_entity_poly.pdbx_strand_id
1 'polypeptide(L)'
;MRTLIRGVLGLAFLVTTTGSSLAMCDPTGADAADVAAARAAIGANCDCAGSTHGAYVSCAAGQAQATLANQSCRGKVVSCAARSTCGKLGFVLCCRTNAMGNLKCSPKSSCGVCMPPDGGSACCSDPASGGQTSCCGPTGVDKTGAC
;
A
#
# COMPACT_ATOMS: atom_id res chain seq x y z
N MET A 1 -55.64 20.58 18.44
CA MET A 1 -54.82 21.78 18.13
C MET A 1 -53.55 21.71 18.97
N ARG A 2 -52.44 21.28 18.36
CA ARG A 2 -51.09 21.23 18.95
C ARG A 2 -50.11 21.45 17.80
N THR A 3 -49.47 22.60 17.82
CA THR A 3 -48.48 23.10 16.87
C THR A 3 -47.23 22.21 16.90
N LEU A 4 -46.76 21.75 15.73
CA LEU A 4 -45.39 21.24 15.56
C LEU A 4 -44.60 22.22 14.69
N ILE A 5 -43.37 22.42 15.15
CA ILE A 5 -42.52 23.58 14.97
C ILE A 5 -41.30 23.14 14.15
N ARG A 6 -41.01 23.88 13.07
CA ARG A 6 -39.71 24.31 12.51
C ARG A 6 -38.56 23.29 12.34
N GLY A 7 -38.04 23.29 11.11
CA GLY A 7 -36.60 23.20 10.80
C GLY A 7 -36.10 21.78 10.50
N VAL A 8 -35.15 21.53 9.60
CA VAL A 8 -34.17 22.44 9.02
C VAL A 8 -33.41 21.70 7.90
N LEU A 9 -32.95 22.48 6.92
CA LEU A 9 -31.81 22.24 6.00
C LEU A 9 -31.93 21.19 4.89
N GLY A 10 -32.07 21.70 3.67
CA GLY A 10 -31.81 20.97 2.44
C GLY A 10 -30.35 20.53 2.33
N LEU A 11 -30.16 19.28 1.92
CA LEU A 11 -28.88 18.79 1.45
C LEU A 11 -28.59 19.39 0.08
N ALA A 12 -27.83 20.47 0.08
CA ALA A 12 -27.08 20.92 -1.09
C ALA A 12 -26.00 19.86 -1.38
N PHE A 13 -26.24 19.02 -2.38
CA PHE A 13 -25.24 18.08 -2.89
C PHE A 13 -24.20 18.89 -3.67
N LEU A 14 -23.06 19.15 -3.02
CA LEU A 14 -21.95 19.93 -3.54
C LEU A 14 -21.39 19.28 -4.81
N VAL A 15 -21.49 20.06 -5.89
CA VAL A 15 -20.66 20.13 -7.11
C VAL A 15 -19.54 19.10 -7.19
N THR A 16 -19.70 18.16 -8.13
CA THR A 16 -18.63 17.32 -8.67
C THR A 16 -17.65 18.17 -9.47
N THR A 17 -16.47 18.46 -8.91
CA THR A 17 -15.36 19.03 -9.68
C THR A 17 -14.59 17.90 -10.36
N THR A 18 -14.89 17.63 -11.62
CA THR A 18 -14.02 16.84 -12.51
C THR A 18 -12.81 17.68 -12.90
N GLY A 19 -11.88 17.86 -11.96
CA GLY A 19 -10.57 18.42 -12.24
C GLY A 19 -9.68 17.37 -12.91
N SER A 20 -9.77 17.24 -14.23
CA SER A 20 -8.77 16.53 -15.03
C SER A 20 -7.53 17.42 -15.21
N SER A 21 -6.84 17.72 -14.12
CA SER A 21 -5.42 18.08 -14.17
C SER A 21 -4.63 16.76 -14.21
N LEU A 22 -3.42 16.75 -14.78
CA LEU A 22 -2.47 15.65 -14.58
C LEU A 22 -2.10 15.62 -13.09
N ALA A 23 -3.00 15.10 -12.25
CA ALA A 23 -2.86 15.10 -10.82
C ALA A 23 -1.72 14.16 -10.49
N MET A 24 -0.64 14.73 -9.94
CA MET A 24 0.41 13.95 -9.30
C MET A 24 -0.25 13.06 -8.25
N CYS A 25 0.19 11.81 -8.15
CA CYS A 25 -0.35 10.92 -7.13
C CYS A 25 -0.15 11.49 -5.73
N ASP A 26 -1.25 11.66 -5.00
CA ASP A 26 -1.28 12.02 -3.58
C ASP A 26 -1.87 10.86 -2.76
N PRO A 27 -1.06 9.84 -2.43
CA PRO A 27 -1.53 8.63 -1.75
C PRO A 27 -1.88 8.86 -0.27
N THR A 28 -1.67 10.06 0.26
CA THR A 28 -1.97 10.46 1.64
C THR A 28 -3.13 11.45 1.75
N GLY A 29 -3.50 12.11 0.66
CA GLY A 29 -4.64 13.01 0.58
C GLY A 29 -5.67 12.52 -0.43
N ALA A 30 -5.78 13.19 -1.56
CA ALA A 30 -6.91 13.01 -2.49
C ALA A 30 -7.03 11.57 -3.04
N ASP A 31 -5.91 10.88 -3.27
CA ASP A 31 -5.90 9.53 -3.83
C ASP A 31 -5.82 8.42 -2.75
N ALA A 32 -5.86 8.76 -1.46
CA ALA A 32 -5.62 7.80 -0.38
C ALA A 32 -6.63 6.64 -0.37
N ALA A 33 -7.92 6.94 -0.56
CA ALA A 33 -8.98 5.93 -0.59
C ALA A 33 -8.86 5.02 -1.82
N ASP A 34 -8.48 5.59 -2.97
CA ASP A 34 -8.30 4.87 -4.23
C ASP A 34 -7.09 3.92 -4.17
N VAL A 35 -5.96 4.41 -3.63
CA VAL A 35 -4.76 3.60 -3.39
C VAL A 35 -5.03 2.46 -2.39
N ALA A 36 -5.81 2.73 -1.34
CA ALA A 36 -6.19 1.70 -0.37
C ALA A 36 -7.10 0.64 -1.00
N ALA A 37 -8.09 1.04 -1.80
CA ALA A 37 -8.98 0.13 -2.53
C ALA A 37 -8.21 -0.74 -3.54
N ALA A 38 -7.30 -0.15 -4.31
CA ALA A 38 -6.45 -0.88 -5.25
C ALA A 38 -5.58 -1.93 -4.53
N ARG A 39 -5.03 -1.60 -3.35
CA ARG A 39 -4.26 -2.56 -2.55
C ARG A 39 -5.13 -3.67 -1.98
N ALA A 40 -6.35 -3.36 -1.54
CA ALA A 40 -7.30 -4.36 -1.09
C ALA A 40 -7.67 -5.34 -2.23
N ALA A 41 -7.88 -4.83 -3.45
CA ALA A 41 -8.12 -5.65 -4.63
C ALA A 41 -6.92 -6.56 -4.95
N ILE A 42 -5.69 -6.07 -4.81
CA ILE A 42 -4.48 -6.91 -4.95
C ILE A 42 -4.48 -8.04 -3.92
N GLY A 43 -4.77 -7.74 -2.65
CA GLY A 43 -4.82 -8.73 -1.59
C GLY A 43 -5.91 -9.80 -1.79
N ALA A 44 -7.03 -9.43 -2.41
CA ALA A 44 -8.13 -10.34 -2.69
C ALA A 44 -7.94 -11.18 -3.97
N ASN A 45 -7.26 -10.64 -4.98
CA ASN A 45 -7.24 -11.23 -6.33
C ASN A 45 -5.88 -11.78 -6.76
N CYS A 46 -4.77 -11.39 -6.12
CA CYS A 46 -3.44 -11.83 -6.50
C CYS A 46 -2.88 -12.89 -5.54
N ASP A 47 -2.56 -14.06 -6.09
CA ASP A 47 -2.01 -15.17 -5.32
C ASP A 47 -0.55 -14.88 -4.88
N CYS A 48 -0.36 -14.65 -3.60
CA CYS A 48 0.94 -14.35 -3.00
C CYS A 48 1.82 -15.61 -2.83
N ALA A 49 1.23 -16.81 -2.69
CA ALA A 49 1.95 -18.03 -2.31
C ALA A 49 2.21 -18.98 -3.48
N GLY A 50 1.24 -19.13 -4.40
CA GLY A 50 1.32 -20.08 -5.51
C GLY A 50 1.85 -19.51 -6.83
N SER A 51 2.03 -18.19 -6.92
CA SER A 51 2.55 -17.54 -8.14
C SER A 51 4.03 -17.22 -8.05
N THR A 52 4.70 -17.09 -9.20
CA THR A 52 6.05 -16.51 -9.25
C THR A 52 5.99 -15.01 -8.90
N HIS A 53 7.08 -14.46 -8.37
CA HIS A 53 7.13 -13.03 -8.02
C HIS A 53 6.75 -12.11 -9.19
N GLY A 54 7.20 -12.44 -10.41
CA GLY A 54 6.83 -11.69 -11.60
C GLY A 54 5.33 -11.73 -11.90
N ALA A 55 4.72 -12.91 -11.81
CA ALA A 55 3.28 -13.07 -11.99
C ALA A 55 2.48 -12.31 -10.92
N TYR A 56 2.93 -12.33 -9.66
CA TYR A 56 2.32 -11.55 -8.59
C TYR A 56 2.38 -10.04 -8.86
N VAL A 57 3.55 -9.50 -9.26
CA VAL A 57 3.70 -8.07 -9.59
C VAL A 57 2.89 -7.69 -10.83
N SER A 58 2.80 -8.56 -11.83
CA SER A 58 1.95 -8.34 -13.01
C SER A 58 0.47 -8.34 -12.66
N CYS A 59 0.01 -9.25 -11.81
CA CYS A 59 -1.35 -9.24 -11.28
C CYS A 59 -1.61 -7.92 -10.53
N ALA A 60 -0.68 -7.50 -9.67
CA ALA A 60 -0.81 -6.26 -8.92
C ALA A 60 -0.90 -5.04 -9.83
N ALA A 61 -0.14 -5.01 -10.93
CA ALA A 61 -0.24 -3.96 -11.94
C ALA A 61 -1.59 -3.96 -12.67
N GLY A 62 -2.14 -5.13 -12.98
CA GLY A 62 -3.47 -5.27 -13.58
C GLY A 62 -4.59 -4.78 -12.65
N GLN A 63 -4.56 -5.19 -11.38
CA GLN A 63 -5.52 -4.73 -10.37
C GLN A 63 -5.41 -3.21 -10.16
N ALA A 64 -4.19 -2.68 -10.00
CA ALA A 64 -3.99 -1.24 -9.89
C ALA A 64 -4.53 -0.47 -11.09
N GLN A 65 -4.36 -1.00 -12.31
CA GLN A 65 -4.89 -0.38 -13.52
C GLN A 65 -6.43 -0.40 -13.55
N ALA A 66 -7.05 -1.48 -13.07
CA ALA A 66 -8.50 -1.63 -13.05
C ALA A 66 -9.18 -0.82 -11.95
N THR A 67 -8.53 -0.64 -10.80
CA THR A 67 -9.14 0.03 -9.64
C THR A 67 -8.85 1.52 -9.60
N LEU A 68 -7.65 1.97 -9.98
CA LEU A 68 -7.24 3.36 -9.79
C LEU A 68 -7.98 4.31 -10.75
N ALA A 69 -8.63 5.32 -10.18
CA ALA A 69 -9.09 6.50 -10.91
C ALA A 69 -7.91 7.37 -11.35
N ASN A 70 -6.92 7.58 -10.46
CA ASN A 70 -5.69 8.31 -10.79
C ASN A 70 -4.55 7.34 -11.15
N GLN A 71 -4.31 7.16 -12.45
CA GLN A 71 -3.27 6.27 -12.95
C GLN A 71 -1.84 6.71 -12.59
N SER A 72 -1.63 7.96 -12.19
CA SER A 72 -0.33 8.42 -11.65
C SER A 72 0.05 7.67 -10.37
N CYS A 73 -0.91 7.11 -9.63
CA CYS A 73 -0.68 6.34 -8.40
C CYS A 73 -0.27 4.88 -8.64
N ARG A 74 -0.39 4.38 -9.87
CA ARG A 74 -0.07 2.99 -10.21
C ARG A 74 1.35 2.62 -9.79
N GLY A 75 2.31 3.51 -10.02
CA GLY A 75 3.69 3.30 -9.60
C GLY A 75 3.83 3.08 -8.10
N LYS A 76 3.11 3.83 -7.26
CA LYS A 76 3.16 3.70 -5.80
C LYS A 76 2.57 2.37 -5.34
N VAL A 77 1.43 1.97 -5.89
CA VAL A 77 0.77 0.68 -5.59
C VAL A 77 1.66 -0.49 -6.00
N VAL A 78 2.11 -0.53 -7.25
CA VAL A 78 2.92 -1.63 -7.80
C VAL A 78 4.28 -1.72 -7.10
N SER A 79 4.86 -0.57 -6.70
CA SER A 79 6.15 -0.56 -6.00
C SER A 79 6.12 -1.25 -4.62
N CYS A 80 4.94 -1.43 -4.03
CA CYS A 80 4.77 -2.22 -2.82
C CYS A 80 4.76 -3.72 -3.13
N ALA A 81 4.02 -4.15 -4.15
CA ALA A 81 4.05 -5.53 -4.61
C ALA A 81 5.46 -5.96 -5.05
N ALA A 82 6.21 -5.07 -5.72
CA ALA A 82 7.59 -5.34 -6.13
C ALA A 82 8.59 -5.46 -4.96
N ARG A 83 8.23 -4.93 -3.77
CA ARG A 83 9.06 -4.99 -2.55
C ARG A 83 8.58 -6.05 -1.56
N SER A 84 7.56 -6.82 -1.90
CA SER A 84 7.07 -7.91 -1.07
C SER A 84 7.86 -9.21 -1.30
N THR A 85 7.67 -10.16 -0.40
CA THR A 85 8.15 -11.54 -0.54
C THR A 85 7.15 -12.44 -1.26
N CYS A 86 6.00 -11.92 -1.71
CA CYS A 86 5.02 -12.69 -2.47
C CYS A 86 5.65 -13.26 -3.75
N GLY A 87 5.46 -14.56 -3.96
CA GLY A 87 6.06 -15.34 -5.04
C GLY A 87 7.59 -15.46 -4.96
N LYS A 88 8.19 -15.17 -3.80
CA LYS A 88 9.61 -15.41 -3.50
C LYS A 88 9.73 -16.39 -2.33
N LEU A 89 9.71 -17.68 -2.62
CA LEU A 89 9.95 -18.72 -1.62
C LEU A 89 11.36 -18.60 -1.02
N GLY A 90 11.47 -18.72 0.30
CA GLY A 90 12.74 -18.61 1.03
C GLY A 90 13.29 -17.18 1.16
N PHE A 91 12.52 -16.16 0.78
CA PHE A 91 12.89 -14.77 1.05
C PHE A 91 12.18 -14.23 2.30
N VAL A 92 12.92 -13.43 3.05
CA VAL A 92 12.42 -12.70 4.21
C VAL A 92 12.18 -11.24 3.85
N LEU A 93 11.25 -10.59 4.55
CA LEU A 93 11.05 -9.16 4.47
C LEU A 93 12.07 -8.48 5.39
N CYS A 94 12.95 -7.66 4.81
CA CYS A 94 13.88 -6.83 5.58
C CYS A 94 13.43 -5.38 5.52
N CYS A 95 13.15 -4.79 6.67
CA CYS A 95 12.76 -3.41 6.83
C CYS A 95 13.83 -2.61 7.54
N ARG A 96 14.23 -1.48 6.97
CA ARG A 96 15.28 -0.61 7.51
C ARG A 96 14.77 0.81 7.64
N THR A 97 15.00 1.41 8.80
CA THR A 97 14.76 2.81 9.07
C THR A 97 16.09 3.52 9.14
N ASN A 98 16.30 4.58 8.35
CA ASN A 98 17.51 5.38 8.43
C ASN A 98 17.48 6.35 9.62
N ALA A 99 18.61 7.01 9.91
CA ALA A 99 18.72 8.01 10.98
C ALA A 99 17.72 9.18 10.85
N MET A 100 17.25 9.47 9.63
CA MET A 100 16.22 10.49 9.37
C MET A 100 14.79 9.95 9.54
N GLY A 101 14.61 8.70 9.97
CA GLY A 101 13.30 8.09 10.21
C GLY A 101 12.59 7.54 8.97
N ASN A 102 13.24 7.50 7.80
CA ASN A 102 12.67 6.97 6.57
C ASN A 102 12.73 5.44 6.57
N LEU A 103 11.58 4.81 6.38
CA LEU A 103 11.45 3.36 6.28
C LEU A 103 11.57 2.90 4.83
N LYS A 104 12.35 1.86 4.61
CA LYS A 104 12.42 1.13 3.35
C LYS A 104 12.48 -0.36 3.62
N CYS A 105 11.62 -1.12 2.94
CA CYS A 105 11.70 -2.56 3.00
C CYS A 105 11.99 -3.18 1.64
N SER A 106 12.59 -4.36 1.70
CA SER A 106 13.00 -5.11 0.51
C SER A 106 13.07 -6.58 0.86
N PRO A 107 12.73 -7.48 -0.08
CA PRO A 107 12.92 -8.89 0.11
C PRO A 107 14.43 -9.19 0.13
N LYS A 108 14.84 -10.04 1.06
CA LYS A 108 16.23 -10.50 1.25
C LYS A 108 16.29 -12.01 1.35
N SER A 109 17.46 -12.58 1.08
CA SER A 109 17.67 -14.04 1.14
C SER A 109 17.65 -14.61 2.56
N SER A 110 17.87 -13.77 3.58
CA SER A 110 17.82 -14.18 4.99
C SER A 110 17.80 -12.96 5.92
N CYS A 111 17.45 -13.17 7.19
CA CYS A 111 17.50 -12.11 8.19
C CYS A 111 18.93 -11.67 8.52
N GLY A 112 19.92 -12.55 8.35
CA GLY A 112 21.33 -12.25 8.60
C GLY A 112 21.90 -11.15 7.71
N VAL A 113 21.28 -10.86 6.57
CA VAL A 113 21.67 -9.72 5.70
C VAL A 113 20.84 -8.46 5.96
N CYS A 114 19.93 -8.49 6.94
CA CYS A 114 19.09 -7.36 7.32
C CYS A 114 19.72 -6.49 8.41
N MET A 115 20.85 -5.86 8.08
CA MET A 115 21.57 -5.01 9.03
C MET A 115 21.02 -3.57 9.05
N PRO A 116 20.96 -2.93 10.23
CA PRO A 116 20.60 -1.52 10.35
C PRO A 116 21.65 -0.63 9.66
N PRO A 117 21.22 0.47 9.02
CA PRO A 117 22.15 1.50 8.56
C PRO A 117 22.70 2.29 9.75
N ASP A 118 23.79 3.05 9.52
CA ASP A 118 24.39 3.91 10.56
C ASP A 118 23.35 4.87 11.16
N GLY A 119 23.24 4.85 12.49
CA GLY A 119 22.28 5.66 13.24
C GLY A 119 20.80 5.29 13.00
N GLY A 120 20.51 4.14 12.40
CA GLY A 120 19.17 3.67 12.10
C GLY A 120 18.81 2.35 12.78
N SER A 121 17.70 1.75 12.34
CA SER A 121 17.23 0.45 12.81
C SER A 121 16.89 -0.48 11.66
N ALA A 122 16.86 -1.78 11.93
CA ALA A 122 16.38 -2.79 10.99
C ALA A 122 15.59 -3.85 11.74
N CYS A 123 14.66 -4.46 11.04
CA CYS A 123 13.88 -5.58 11.53
C CYS A 123 13.61 -6.54 10.37
N CYS A 124 13.41 -7.80 10.71
CA CYS A 124 13.22 -8.87 9.75
C CYS A 124 11.95 -9.65 10.07
N SER A 125 11.18 -9.97 9.03
CA SER A 125 10.02 -10.84 9.12
C SER A 125 10.16 -11.99 8.14
N ASP A 126 9.98 -13.21 8.64
CA ASP A 126 9.98 -14.41 7.82
C ASP A 126 8.55 -14.89 7.56
N PRO A 127 8.06 -14.87 6.30
CA PRO A 127 6.75 -15.38 5.95
C PRO A 127 6.56 -16.86 6.29
N ALA A 128 7.63 -17.67 6.26
CA ALA A 128 7.55 -19.08 6.62
C ALA A 128 7.24 -19.30 8.12
N SER A 129 7.57 -18.30 8.94
CA SER A 129 7.27 -18.26 10.38
C SER A 129 5.98 -17.48 10.69
N GLY A 130 5.17 -17.15 9.68
CA GLY A 130 3.95 -16.35 9.83
C GLY A 130 4.19 -14.83 9.88
N GLY A 131 5.38 -14.35 9.52
CA GLY A 131 5.71 -12.94 9.46
C GLY A 131 5.08 -12.19 8.29
N GLN A 132 5.19 -10.86 8.33
CA GLN A 132 4.73 -9.98 7.25
C GLN A 132 5.45 -10.28 5.93
N THR A 133 4.71 -10.24 4.81
CA THR A 133 5.26 -10.39 3.46
C THR A 133 5.55 -9.04 2.79
N SER A 134 5.04 -7.95 3.35
CA SER A 134 5.17 -6.59 2.84
C SER A 134 5.06 -5.58 3.97
N CYS A 135 5.64 -4.40 3.79
CA CYS A 135 5.65 -3.30 4.77
C CYS A 135 4.68 -2.17 4.42
N CYS A 136 3.68 -2.51 3.63
CA CYS A 136 2.90 -1.54 2.89
C CYS A 136 1.48 -1.47 3.40
N GLY A 137 1.18 -0.42 4.15
CA GLY A 137 -0.15 -0.06 4.60
C GLY A 137 -1.00 0.65 3.54
N PRO A 138 -2.08 1.33 3.94
CA PRO A 138 -3.07 1.89 3.01
C PRO A 138 -2.50 2.99 2.11
N THR A 139 -1.60 3.84 2.63
CA THR A 139 -1.10 5.03 1.93
C THR A 139 0.33 4.87 1.38
N GLY A 140 0.99 3.74 1.60
CA GLY A 140 2.39 3.60 1.21
C GLY A 140 3.12 2.55 2.02
N VAL A 141 4.39 2.82 2.29
CA VAL A 141 5.23 2.07 3.24
C VAL A 141 4.98 2.66 4.62
N ASP A 142 4.59 1.84 5.59
CA ASP A 142 4.25 2.27 6.95
C ASP A 142 5.02 1.47 8.01
N LYS A 143 5.36 2.13 9.12
CA LYS A 143 6.12 1.50 10.20
C LYS A 143 5.33 0.39 10.90
N THR A 144 4.01 0.54 10.99
CA THR A 144 3.12 -0.45 11.61
C THR A 144 3.10 -1.78 10.85
N GLY A 145 3.26 -1.76 9.53
CA GLY A 145 3.38 -2.96 8.70
C GLY A 145 4.82 -3.47 8.54
N ALA A 146 5.82 -2.73 9.04
CA ALA A 146 7.22 -3.02 8.75
C ALA A 146 7.73 -4.26 9.48
N CYS A 147 7.37 -4.40 10.75
CA CYS A 147 7.58 -5.50 11.68
C CYS A 147 6.74 -5.17 12.92
#